data_AF-A0A7Z9VIW4-F1
#
_entry.id   AF-A0A7Z9VIW4-F1
#
_cell.length_a   1.000
_cell.length_b   1.000
_cell.length_c   1.000
_cell.angle_alpha   90.00
_cell.angle_beta   90.00
_cell.angle_gamma   90.00
#
_symmetry.space_group_name_H-M   'P 1'
#
loop_
_entity.id
_entity.type
_entity.pdbx_description
1 polymer ?
#
loop_
_entity_poly.entity_id
_entity_poly.type
_entity_poly.pdbx_seq_one_letter_code
_entity_poly.pdbx_strand_id
1 'polypeptide(L)' 'MNQRIIVSLILLFSIIVFSQSIALSEQILITEIMYDLDGTDSPNEFVEIFNPSDTDSLNMDGWTIRDRSSTDA' A
#
# COMPACT_ATOMS: atom_id res chain seq x y z
N MET A 1 1.59 36.45 -28.92
CA MET A 1 1.89 36.13 -27.51
C MET A 1 3.40 36.08 -27.34
N ASN A 2 3.95 36.66 -26.28
CA ASN A 2 5.41 36.82 -26.16
C ASN A 2 6.09 35.46 -25.95
N GLN A 3 7.17 35.18 -26.69
CA GLN A 3 7.92 33.92 -26.59
C GLN A 3 8.37 33.59 -25.16
N ARG A 4 8.69 34.62 -24.37
CA ARG A 4 9.04 34.48 -22.94
C ARG A 4 7.87 33.95 -22.11
N ILE A 5 6.64 34.39 -22.40
CA ILE A 5 5.42 33.93 -21.73
C ILE A 5 5.16 32.46 -22.08
N ILE A 6 5.35 32.08 -23.34
CA ILE A 6 5.16 30.69 -23.80
C ILE A 6 6.13 29.74 -23.08
N VAL A 7 7.41 30.11 -22.98
CA VAL A 7 8.42 29.29 -22.27
C VAL A 7 8.09 29.17 -20.78
N SER A 8 7.68 30.26 -20.12
CA SER A 8 7.26 30.21 -18.72
C SER A 8 6.05 29.32 -18.48
N LEU A 9 5.07 29.31 -19.40
CA LEU A 9 3.90 28.45 -19.31
C LEU A 9 4.26 26.97 -19.50
N ILE A 10 5.17 26.65 -20.41
CA ILE A 10 5.66 25.27 -20.62
C ILE A 10 6.39 24.78 -19.37
N LEU A 11 7.27 25.59 -18.79
CA LEU A 11 7.99 25.22 -17.55
C LEU A 11 7.04 25.02 -16.37
N LEU A 12 6.05 25.91 -16.21
CA LEU A 12 5.04 25.79 -15.17
C LEU A 12 4.22 24.50 -15.34
N PHE A 13 3.80 24.20 -16.58
CA PHE A 13 3.07 22.98 -16.89
C PHE A 13 3.91 21.72 -16.60
N SER A 14 5.20 21.71 -16.97
CA SER A 14 6.10 20.59 -16.68
C SER A 14 6.28 20.35 -15.18
N ILE A 15 6.39 21.41 -14.36
CA ILE A 15 6.48 21.28 -12.90
C ILE A 15 5.19 20.68 -12.32
N ILE A 16 4.02 21.13 -12.80
CA ILE A 16 2.72 20.63 -12.35
C ILE A 16 2.53 19.16 -12.74
N VAL A 17 2.98 18.73 -13.92
CA VAL A 17 2.90 17.32 -14.34
C VAL A 17 3.84 16.46 -13.50
N PHE A 18 5.03 16.95 -13.16
CA PHE A 18 6.02 16.20 -12.37
C PHE A 18 5.65 16.08 -10.88
N SER A 19 4.84 17.01 -10.36
CA SER A 19 4.38 16.97 -8.96
C SER A 19 3.16 16.08 -8.74
N GLN A 20 2.54 15.56 -9.81
CA GLN A 20 1.47 14.58 -9.72
C GLN A 20 2.11 13.20 -9.54
N SER A 21 2.62 12.91 -8.35
CA SER A 21 2.82 11.54 -7.93
C SER A 21 1.47 10.87 -8.03
N ILE A 22 1.32 9.87 -8.90
CA ILE A 22 0.12 9.05 -8.92
C ILE A 22 0.10 8.37 -7.55
N ALA A 23 -0.76 8.84 -6.65
CA ALA A 23 -1.08 8.12 -5.44
C ALA A 23 -1.82 6.85 -5.88
N LEU A 24 -1.06 5.83 -6.30
CA LEU A 24 -1.56 4.48 -6.21
C LEU A 24 -1.81 4.27 -4.72
N SER A 25 -3.07 4.09 -4.35
CA SER A 25 -3.39 3.53 -3.04
C SER A 25 -2.65 2.21 -2.97
N GLU A 26 -1.53 2.19 -2.25
CA GLU A 26 -0.75 1.00 -2.05
C GLU A 26 -1.61 0.03 -1.25
N GLN A 27 -1.96 -1.08 -1.90
CA GLN A 27 -2.80 -2.08 -1.28
C GLN A 27 -1.98 -2.81 -0.22
N ILE A 28 -2.53 -2.96 0.99
CA ILE A 28 -1.95 -3.83 2.01
C ILE A 28 -1.89 -5.26 1.46
N LEU A 29 -0.74 -5.90 1.61
CA LEU A 29 -0.46 -7.23 1.09
C LEU A 29 -0.41 -8.26 2.21
N ILE A 30 -0.88 -9.47 1.92
CA ILE A 30 -0.51 -10.68 2.68
C ILE A 30 0.64 -11.32 1.91
N THR A 31 1.82 -11.34 2.51
CA THR A 31 3.06 -11.81 1.86
C THR A 31 3.42 -13.24 2.22
N GLU A 32 3.00 -13.71 3.40
CA GLU A 32 3.23 -15.07 3.87
C GLU A 32 2.04 -15.58 4.70
N ILE A 33 1.77 -16.89 4.59
CA ILE A 33 0.83 -17.62 5.44
C ILE A 33 1.55 -18.90 5.88
N MET A 34 1.86 -19.00 7.18
CA MET A 34 2.43 -20.18 7.80
C MET A 34 1.32 -20.96 8.52
N TYR A 35 1.02 -22.16 8.04
CA TYR A 35 -0.04 -23.03 8.54
C TYR A 35 0.39 -24.50 8.47
N ASP A 36 -0.22 -25.36 9.29
CA ASP A 36 -0.03 -26.82 9.26
C ASP A 36 1.43 -27.23 9.46
N LEU A 37 2.04 -26.70 10.51
CA LEU A 37 3.42 -27.04 10.89
C LEU A 37 3.49 -28.40 11.58
N ASP A 38 4.52 -29.19 11.25
CA ASP A 38 4.81 -30.42 11.99
C ASP A 38 5.14 -30.08 13.47
N GLY A 39 4.36 -30.62 14.41
CA GLY A 39 4.61 -30.48 15.85
C GLY A 39 3.46 -29.81 16.59
N THR A 40 3.77 -28.88 17.50
CA THR A 40 2.75 -28.03 18.12
C THR A 40 2.53 -26.80 17.25
N ASP A 41 1.30 -26.63 16.74
CA ASP A 41 0.89 -25.53 15.86
C ASP A 41 1.26 -24.14 16.44
N SER A 42 1.17 -23.98 17.77
CA SER A 42 1.56 -22.78 18.48
C SER A 42 3.00 -22.87 19.03
N PRO A 43 3.83 -21.79 18.93
CA PRO A 43 3.51 -20.42 18.50
C PRO A 43 3.93 -20.09 17.05
N ASN A 44 4.06 -21.10 16.19
CA ASN A 44 4.84 -20.96 14.96
C ASN A 44 3.98 -20.66 13.72
N GLU A 45 2.66 -20.73 13.83
CA GLU A 45 1.73 -20.29 12.78
C GLU A 45 1.52 -18.77 12.80
N PHE A 46 1.47 -18.15 11.61
CA PHE A 46 1.29 -16.71 11.47
C PHE A 46 0.79 -16.32 10.07
N VAL A 47 0.29 -15.08 9.97
CA VAL A 47 0.01 -14.40 8.70
C VAL A 47 0.84 -13.11 8.68
N GLU A 48 1.65 -12.92 7.64
CA GLU A 48 2.42 -11.69 7.46
C GLU A 48 1.59 -10.65 6.71
N ILE A 49 1.51 -9.45 7.26
CA ILE A 49 0.85 -8.29 6.64
C ILE A 49 1.92 -7.24 6.34
N PHE A 50 2.01 -6.84 5.08
CA PHE A 50 2.98 -5.87 4.60
C PHE A 50 2.30 -4.63 4.01
N ASN A 51 2.69 -3.46 4.50
CA ASN A 51 2.40 -2.19 3.86
C ASN A 51 3.59 -1.83 2.96
N PRO A 52 3.45 -1.87 1.63
CA PRO A 52 4.56 -1.52 0.74
C PRO A 52 4.86 -0.02 0.71
N SER A 53 4.02 0.81 1.34
CA SER A 53 4.16 2.26 1.23
C SER A 53 5.36 2.79 1.98
N ASP A 54 6.19 3.53 1.24
CA ASP A 54 7.35 4.23 1.77
C ASP A 54 6.96 5.49 2.58
N THR A 55 5.78 6.05 2.35
CA THR A 55 5.37 7.35 2.90
C THR A 55 4.09 7.31 3.72
N ASP A 56 3.19 6.37 3.42
CA ASP A 56 1.86 6.36 4.01
C ASP A 56 1.78 5.35 5.16
N SER A 57 1.19 5.81 6.26
CA SER A 57 0.83 4.94 7.39
C SER A 57 -0.67 4.68 7.37
N LEU A 58 -1.06 3.49 7.82
CA LEU A 58 -2.45 3.05 7.84
C LEU A 58 -2.87 2.68 9.25
N ASN A 59 -4.01 3.21 9.70
CA ASN A 59 -4.66 2.71 10.90
C ASN A 59 -5.45 1.43 10.57
N MET A 60 -5.10 0.32 11.21
CA MET A 60 -5.76 -0.98 11.06
C MET A 60 -6.80 -1.25 12.16
N ASP A 61 -7.17 -0.26 12.98
CA ASP A 61 -8.21 -0.39 13.99
C ASP A 61 -9.51 -0.93 13.36
N GLY A 62 -10.00 -2.05 13.90
CA GLY A 62 -11.23 -2.71 13.44
C GLY A 62 -11.08 -3.58 12.18
N TRP A 63 -9.87 -3.76 11.65
CA TRP A 63 -9.63 -4.72 10.58
C TRP A 63 -9.72 -6.15 11.11
N THR A 64 -10.20 -7.08 10.28
CA THR A 64 -10.31 -8.51 10.62
C THR A 64 -9.78 -9.36 9.47
N ILE A 65 -9.07 -10.43 9.77
CA ILE A 65 -8.73 -11.50 8.82
C ILE A 65 -9.85 -12.54 8.86
N ARG A 66 -10.28 -13.04 7.69
CA ARG A 66 -11.34 -14.04 7.57
C ARG A 66 -11.02 -15.03 6.47
N ASP A 67 -11.36 -16.28 6.67
CA ASP A 67 -11.35 -17.29 5.62
C ASP A 67 -12.75 -17.40 4.97
N ARG A 68 -12.96 -18.38 4.09
CA ARG A 68 -14.26 -18.59 3.43
C ARG A 68 -15.26 -19.32 4.34
N SER A 69 -14.81 -20.00 5.39
CA SER A 69 -15.63 -20.93 6.17
C SER A 69 -16.11 -20.37 7.51
N SER A 70 -15.38 -19.41 8.10
CA SER A 70 -15.70 -18.76 9.37
C SER A 70 -14.98 -17.42 9.56
N THR A 71 -15.38 -16.65 10.58
CA THR A 71 -14.62 -15.50 11.07
C THR A 71 -13.99 -15.94 12.37
N ASP A 72 -12.69 -16.20 12.38
CA ASP A 72 -11.98 -16.42 13.64
C ASP A 72 -11.95 -15.09 14.42
N ALA A 73 -12.34 -15.18 15.68
CA ALA A 73 -12.48 -14.07 16.60
C ALA A 73 -11.18 -13.83 17.39
#